data_AF-A0A2P4YNL9-F1
#
_entry.id   AF-A0A2P4YNL9-F1
#
_cell.length_a   1.000
_cell.length_b   1.000
_cell.length_c   1.000
_cell.angle_alpha   90.00
_cell.angle_beta   90.00
_cell.angle_gamma   90.00
#
_symmetry.space_group_name_H-M   'P 1'
#
loop_
_entity.id
_entity.type
_entity.pdbx_description
1 polymer ?
#
loop_
_entity_poly.entity_id
_entity_poly.type
_entity_poly.pdbx_seq_one_letter_code
_entity_poly.pdbx_strand_id
1 'polypeptide(L)'
;MHSGSAEPTGDAAQEDHRYPFAGAANPKRRLGIIKLPQEGHDIPTPVWMDFAAVNSDPDFYISRVNWLPDKSLGVQRLNRLQTEVTFLRFDVQTGQATTLIQETNDVWLNTNYLFRNIEAESKNTFRFLWPSERSGFMHLYLYEYTAGAPGARLLGAVTSGKWSVESVEGIDLAQGRVYFCGTADSPLERHLYVASLFPTSEPPLPPTRLTGAEGMHSIVMDSSCHMFVDVYSNTTPCFNLLLPTELTKFIEPVSPVSAYLDAIFQEMQDSAESLTTQQE
;
A
#
# COMPACT_ATOMS: atom_id res chain seq x y z
N MET A 1 10.59 31.72 -11.95
CA MET A 1 9.38 32.40 -12.46
C MET A 1 8.96 31.60 -13.69
N HIS A 2 7.79 30.99 -13.61
CA HIS A 2 7.23 30.05 -14.59
C HIS A 2 6.19 30.85 -15.38
N SER A 3 6.47 31.25 -16.62
CA SER A 3 5.45 31.83 -17.51
C SER A 3 5.58 31.24 -18.92
N GLY A 4 4.60 30.42 -19.32
CA GLY A 4 4.58 29.68 -20.59
C GLY A 4 4.75 30.56 -21.83
N SER A 5 5.58 30.10 -22.77
CA SER A 5 5.58 30.63 -24.14
C SER A 5 4.39 30.06 -24.92
N ALA A 6 3.92 30.78 -25.94
CA ALA A 6 2.77 30.38 -26.76
C ALA A 6 3.07 29.26 -27.78
N GLU A 7 4.31 28.75 -27.82
CA GLU A 7 4.70 27.70 -28.78
C GLU A 7 4.58 26.30 -28.17
N PRO A 8 3.71 25.41 -28.71
CA PRO A 8 3.38 24.15 -28.04
C PRO A 8 4.48 23.07 -28.13
N THR A 9 5.51 23.26 -28.95
CA THR A 9 6.60 22.30 -29.15
C THR A 9 7.85 23.00 -29.68
N GLY A 10 9.02 22.71 -29.12
CA GLY A 10 10.33 23.26 -29.52
C GLY A 10 11.21 23.54 -28.31
N ASP A 11 12.45 24.00 -28.53
CA ASP A 11 13.42 24.30 -27.46
C ASP A 11 12.96 25.42 -26.49
N ALA A 12 11.89 26.14 -26.84
CA ALA A 12 11.28 27.22 -26.07
C ALA A 12 9.91 26.84 -25.43
N ALA A 13 9.49 25.59 -25.53
CA ALA A 13 8.25 25.12 -24.90
C ALA A 13 8.38 25.13 -23.38
N GLN A 14 7.33 25.58 -22.69
CA GLN A 14 7.28 25.59 -21.24
C GLN A 14 5.91 25.08 -20.76
N GLU A 15 5.93 24.21 -19.75
CA GLU A 15 4.75 23.70 -19.06
C GLU A 15 4.72 24.19 -17.62
N ASP A 16 3.54 24.51 -17.09
CA ASP A 16 3.41 24.95 -15.70
C ASP A 16 3.09 23.80 -14.74
N HIS A 17 3.94 23.59 -13.74
CA HIS A 17 3.78 22.53 -12.73
C HIS A 17 3.55 23.08 -11.32
N ARG A 18 2.62 22.46 -10.58
CA ARG A 18 2.45 22.69 -9.13
C ARG A 18 3.54 21.91 -8.39
N TYR A 19 4.67 22.56 -8.14
CA TYR A 19 5.82 21.94 -7.49
C TYR A 19 6.00 22.43 -6.04
N PRO A 20 5.66 21.63 -5.01
CA PRO A 20 5.87 22.02 -3.62
C PRO A 20 7.35 21.87 -3.26
N PHE A 21 8.10 22.97 -3.34
CA PHE A 21 9.49 23.01 -2.90
C PHE A 21 9.63 22.62 -1.42
N ALA A 22 10.81 22.14 -1.02
CA ALA A 22 11.10 21.83 0.37
C ALA A 22 10.82 23.06 1.27
N GLY A 23 10.08 22.86 2.35
CA GLY A 23 9.61 23.93 3.25
C GLY A 23 8.38 24.71 2.76
N ALA A 24 7.98 24.57 1.49
CA ALA A 24 6.75 25.16 0.99
C ALA A 24 5.52 24.31 1.36
N ALA A 25 4.35 24.95 1.29
CA ALA A 25 3.08 24.30 1.58
C ALA A 25 2.84 23.11 0.63
N ASN A 26 2.42 21.99 1.21
CA ASN A 26 1.88 20.88 0.43
C ASN A 26 0.46 21.20 -0.04
N PRO A 27 -0.05 20.50 -1.05
CA PRO A 27 -1.46 20.56 -1.41
C PRO A 27 -2.36 20.27 -0.19
N LYS A 28 -3.41 21.09 -0.04
CA LYS A 28 -4.52 20.72 0.83
C LYS A 28 -5.19 19.48 0.23
N ARG A 29 -5.65 18.56 1.08
CA ARG A 29 -6.33 17.34 0.63
C ARG A 29 -7.52 17.02 1.53
N ARG A 30 -8.44 16.23 0.98
CA ARG A 30 -9.54 15.59 1.67
C ARG A 30 -9.76 14.20 1.07
N LEU A 31 -10.24 13.26 1.88
CA LEU A 31 -10.61 11.92 1.45
C LEU A 31 -12.09 11.75 1.68
N GLY A 32 -12.83 11.32 0.65
CA GLY A 32 -14.26 11.13 0.71
C GLY A 32 -14.69 9.81 0.09
N ILE A 33 -15.79 9.26 0.57
CA ILE A 33 -16.45 8.08 0.00
C ILE A 33 -17.78 8.52 -0.60
N ILE A 34 -18.02 8.09 -1.84
CA ILE A 34 -19.30 8.25 -2.54
C ILE A 34 -19.88 6.87 -2.73
N LYS A 35 -21.14 6.68 -2.30
CA LYS A 35 -21.90 5.48 -2.66
C LYS A 35 -22.46 5.69 -4.05
N LEU A 36 -22.00 4.87 -5.01
CA LEU A 36 -22.50 4.98 -6.38
C LEU A 36 -24.02 4.70 -6.41
N PRO A 37 -24.81 5.60 -7.01
CA PRO A 37 -26.25 5.41 -7.13
C PRO A 37 -26.58 4.27 -8.10
N GLN A 38 -27.83 3.78 -8.04
CA GLN A 38 -28.38 2.98 -9.15
C GLN A 38 -28.60 3.88 -10.37
N GLU A 39 -28.62 3.28 -11.56
CA GLU A 39 -28.81 4.01 -12.82
C GLU A 39 -30.05 4.91 -12.77
N GLY A 40 -29.89 6.19 -13.16
CA GLY A 40 -30.97 7.18 -13.16
C GLY A 40 -31.18 7.95 -11.85
N HIS A 41 -30.34 7.76 -10.82
CA HIS A 41 -30.38 8.53 -9.58
C HIS A 41 -29.18 9.49 -9.45
N ASP A 42 -29.38 10.62 -8.76
CA ASP A 42 -28.34 11.62 -8.50
C ASP A 42 -27.20 11.06 -7.62
N ILE A 43 -25.99 11.60 -7.82
CA ILE A 43 -24.82 11.27 -7.00
C ILE A 43 -25.01 11.86 -5.59
N PRO A 44 -24.91 11.05 -4.52
CA PRO A 44 -25.04 11.57 -3.16
C PRO A 44 -23.81 12.38 -2.74
N THR A 45 -24.01 13.30 -1.79
CA THR A 45 -22.91 14.04 -1.15
C THR A 45 -21.86 13.07 -0.57
N PRO A 46 -20.55 13.30 -0.81
CA PRO A 46 -19.50 12.46 -0.25
C PRO A 46 -19.51 12.48 1.29
N VAL A 47 -19.26 11.33 1.90
CA VAL A 47 -18.90 11.25 3.32
C VAL A 47 -17.42 11.56 3.44
N TRP A 48 -17.07 12.67 4.11
CA TRP A 48 -15.68 13.10 4.30
C TRP A 48 -15.04 12.44 5.51
N MET A 49 -13.82 11.93 5.35
CA MET A 49 -13.05 11.32 6.43
C MET A 49 -12.47 12.42 7.34
N ASP A 50 -12.83 12.40 8.61
CA ASP A 50 -12.44 13.41 9.60
C ASP A 50 -11.08 13.10 10.23
N PHE A 51 -10.01 13.57 9.57
CA PHE A 51 -8.66 13.46 10.10
C PHE A 51 -8.43 14.37 11.33
N ALA A 52 -9.15 15.49 11.42
CA ALA A 52 -8.93 16.50 12.45
C ALA A 52 -9.37 16.02 13.83
N ALA A 53 -10.35 15.11 13.90
CA ALA A 53 -10.76 14.44 15.14
C ALA A 53 -9.62 13.63 15.80
N VAL A 54 -8.64 13.15 15.03
CA VAL A 54 -7.49 12.39 15.55
C VAL A 54 -6.28 13.29 15.77
N ASN A 55 -5.97 14.12 14.77
CA ASN A 55 -4.87 15.07 14.84
C ASN A 55 -5.22 16.29 13.97
N SER A 56 -5.31 17.45 14.60
CA SER A 56 -5.72 18.71 13.97
C SER A 56 -4.64 19.35 13.09
N ASP A 57 -3.40 18.83 13.09
CA ASP A 57 -2.35 19.29 12.19
C ASP A 57 -2.76 19.01 10.73
N PRO A 58 -2.94 20.06 9.90
CA PRO A 58 -3.36 19.91 8.52
C PRO A 58 -2.21 19.53 7.58
N ASP A 59 -0.94 19.50 8.02
CA ASP A 59 0.21 19.14 7.18
C ASP A 59 0.66 17.68 7.41
N PHE A 60 0.05 16.78 6.66
CA PHE A 60 0.34 15.35 6.67
C PHE A 60 0.22 14.79 5.26
N TYR A 61 0.64 13.54 5.05
CA TYR A 61 0.41 12.80 3.81
C TYR A 61 -0.58 11.67 4.04
N ILE A 62 -1.43 11.42 3.04
CA ILE A 62 -2.21 10.18 2.94
C ILE A 62 -1.36 9.23 2.09
N SER A 63 -0.64 8.30 2.71
CA SER A 63 0.31 7.45 1.98
C SER A 63 -0.35 6.24 1.34
N ARG A 64 -1.32 5.61 2.03
CA ARG A 64 -2.05 4.43 1.55
C ARG A 64 -3.50 4.49 2.01
N VAL A 65 -4.38 3.94 1.18
CA VAL A 65 -5.80 3.76 1.46
C VAL A 65 -6.18 2.33 1.08
N ASN A 66 -6.82 1.61 1.99
CA ASN A 66 -7.18 0.21 1.82
C ASN A 66 -8.59 -0.03 2.36
N TRP A 67 -9.41 -0.81 1.65
CA TRP A 67 -10.59 -1.40 2.28
C TRP A 67 -10.16 -2.42 3.31
N LEU A 68 -10.79 -2.42 4.48
CA LEU A 68 -10.58 -3.41 5.54
C LEU A 68 -11.65 -4.51 5.48
N PRO A 69 -11.43 -5.68 6.10
CA PRO A 69 -12.37 -6.81 6.01
C PRO A 69 -13.78 -6.51 6.51
N ASP A 70 -13.90 -5.59 7.47
CA ASP A 70 -15.19 -5.12 7.98
C ASP A 70 -15.83 -4.01 7.11
N LYS A 71 -15.30 -3.78 5.91
CA LYS A 71 -15.74 -2.75 4.94
C LYS A 71 -15.56 -1.31 5.43
N SER A 72 -14.72 -1.09 6.43
CA SER A 72 -14.23 0.24 6.78
C SER A 72 -13.04 0.63 5.89
N LEU A 73 -12.61 1.89 5.99
CA LEU A 73 -11.47 2.41 5.23
C LEU A 73 -10.22 2.51 6.13
N GLY A 74 -9.19 1.72 5.83
CA GLY A 74 -7.87 1.80 6.44
C GLY A 74 -7.02 2.87 5.74
N VAL A 75 -6.46 3.82 6.49
CA VAL A 75 -5.68 4.93 5.94
C VAL A 75 -4.39 5.11 6.71
N GLN A 76 -3.27 5.19 6.01
CA GLN A 76 -1.99 5.52 6.60
C GLN A 76 -1.75 7.03 6.50
N ARG A 77 -1.75 7.71 7.66
CA ARG A 77 -1.47 9.14 7.82
C ARG A 77 0.00 9.30 8.23
N LEU A 78 0.80 10.02 7.44
CA LEU A 78 2.19 10.36 7.78
C LEU A 78 2.30 11.83 8.15
N ASN A 79 2.98 12.17 9.23
CA ASN A 79 3.28 13.58 9.52
C ASN A 79 4.20 14.20 8.45
N ARG A 80 4.32 15.53 8.42
CA ARG A 80 5.13 16.25 7.42
C ARG A 80 6.60 15.80 7.39
N LEU A 81 7.15 15.46 8.56
CA LEU A 81 8.53 14.98 8.72
C LEU A 81 8.73 13.52 8.30
N GLN A 82 7.65 12.77 8.07
CA GLN A 82 7.67 11.33 7.77
C GLN A 82 8.35 10.50 8.86
N THR A 83 8.23 10.93 10.12
CA THR A 83 8.76 10.27 11.32
C THR A 83 7.66 9.62 12.16
N GLU A 84 6.40 9.89 11.85
CA GLU A 84 5.23 9.26 12.48
C GLU A 84 4.26 8.77 11.41
N VAL A 85 3.81 7.52 11.54
CA VAL A 85 2.68 6.96 10.80
C VAL A 85 1.56 6.58 11.77
N THR A 86 0.34 7.00 11.47
CA THR A 86 -0.87 6.55 12.13
C THR A 86 -1.71 5.76 11.14
N PHE A 87 -1.98 4.49 11.45
CA PHE A 87 -2.93 3.70 10.69
C PHE A 87 -4.33 3.88 11.27
N LEU A 88 -5.20 4.53 10.52
CA LEU A 88 -6.54 4.92 10.89
C LEU A 88 -7.55 3.97 10.24
N ARG A 89 -8.58 3.59 10.99
CA ARG A 89 -9.81 2.96 10.49
C ARG A 89 -10.91 4.00 10.46
N PHE A 90 -11.46 4.31 9.30
CA PHE A 90 -12.59 5.22 9.15
C PHE A 90 -13.91 4.46 8.94
N ASP A 91 -14.93 4.88 9.67
CA ASP A 91 -16.31 4.53 9.36
C ASP A 91 -16.78 5.27 8.11
N VAL A 92 -17.21 4.52 7.09
CA VAL A 92 -17.55 5.08 5.77
C VAL A 92 -18.91 5.77 5.73
N GLN A 93 -19.73 5.65 6.77
CA GLN A 93 -21.03 6.33 6.88
C GLN A 93 -20.91 7.67 7.59
N THR A 94 -20.03 7.75 8.58
CA THR A 94 -19.91 8.91 9.48
C THR A 94 -18.62 9.70 9.28
N GLY A 95 -17.60 9.13 8.66
CA GLY A 95 -16.29 9.74 8.51
C GLY A 95 -15.44 9.73 9.78
N GLN A 96 -15.90 9.12 10.87
CA GLN A 96 -15.15 9.07 12.12
C GLN A 96 -13.99 8.08 12.05
N ALA A 97 -12.83 8.47 12.58
CA ALA A 97 -11.64 7.63 12.67
C ALA A 97 -11.51 6.93 14.02
N THR A 98 -10.90 5.74 13.97
CA THR A 98 -10.31 5.03 15.11
C THR A 98 -8.85 4.75 14.78
N THR A 99 -7.93 5.10 15.68
CA THR A 99 -6.51 4.77 15.50
C THR A 99 -6.29 3.27 15.73
N LEU A 100 -5.85 2.55 14.70
CA LEU A 100 -5.48 1.13 14.82
C LEU A 100 -4.05 0.96 15.34
N ILE A 101 -3.10 1.69 14.74
CA ILE A 101 -1.67 1.62 15.07
C ILE A 101 -1.10 3.04 14.98
N GLN A 102 -0.14 3.36 15.85
CA GLN A 102 0.73 4.52 15.72
C GLN A 102 2.18 4.05 15.87
N GLU A 103 3.04 4.44 14.94
CA GLU A 103 4.47 4.15 14.97
C GLU A 103 5.28 5.42 14.73
N THR A 104 6.40 5.52 15.43
CA THR A 104 7.37 6.60 15.28
C THR A 104 8.77 6.06 15.01
N ASN A 105 9.57 6.84 14.30
CA ASN A 105 10.99 6.59 14.09
C ASN A 105 11.74 7.93 14.17
N ASP A 106 12.86 7.96 14.89
CA ASP A 106 13.65 9.18 15.11
C ASP A 106 14.32 9.71 13.83
N VAL A 107 14.43 8.87 12.79
CA VAL A 107 15.10 9.19 11.54
C VAL A 107 14.08 9.43 10.42
N TRP A 108 13.38 8.39 9.99
CA TRP A 108 12.27 8.44 9.03
C TRP A 108 11.52 7.10 9.01
N LEU A 109 10.35 7.07 8.36
CA LEU A 109 9.56 5.88 8.09
C LEU A 109 9.51 5.57 6.60
N ASN A 110 9.84 4.34 6.23
CA ASN A 110 9.74 3.87 4.85
C ASN A 110 8.31 3.43 4.52
N THR A 111 7.65 4.14 3.59
CA THR A 111 6.35 3.67 3.06
C THR A 111 6.54 2.43 2.20
N ASN A 112 5.60 1.49 2.28
CA ASN A 112 5.71 0.20 1.60
C ASN A 112 4.35 -0.30 1.12
N TYR A 113 4.33 -1.46 0.48
CA TYR A 113 3.12 -2.13 -0.01
C TYR A 113 2.93 -3.51 0.63
N LEU A 114 3.46 -3.72 1.85
CA LEU A 114 3.47 -5.02 2.52
C LEU A 114 2.21 -5.27 3.37
N PHE A 115 1.41 -4.25 3.64
CA PHE A 115 0.14 -4.40 4.35
C PHE A 115 -0.76 -5.44 3.66
N ARG A 116 -1.31 -6.38 4.43
CA ARG A 116 -2.26 -7.37 3.95
C ARG A 116 -3.37 -7.58 4.95
N ASN A 117 -4.61 -7.55 4.48
CA ASN A 117 -5.76 -7.95 5.26
C ASN A 117 -5.78 -9.46 5.47
N ILE A 118 -6.26 -9.88 6.65
CA ILE A 118 -6.50 -11.28 7.00
C ILE A 118 -7.88 -11.36 7.64
N GLU A 119 -8.79 -12.11 7.02
CA GLU A 119 -10.09 -12.36 7.62
C GLU A 119 -9.92 -13.17 8.91
N ALA A 120 -10.70 -12.84 9.94
CA ALA A 120 -10.75 -13.61 11.18
C ALA A 120 -12.01 -14.48 11.18
N GLU A 121 -12.01 -15.53 12.01
CA GLU A 121 -13.16 -16.44 12.13
C GLU A 121 -14.41 -15.77 12.73
N SER A 122 -14.22 -14.69 13.50
CA SER A 122 -15.31 -13.94 14.13
C SER A 122 -15.75 -12.78 13.27
N LYS A 123 -17.07 -12.57 13.17
CA LYS A 123 -17.67 -11.44 12.43
C LYS A 123 -17.31 -10.06 13.00
N ASN A 124 -16.86 -10.00 14.25
CA ASN A 124 -16.55 -8.73 14.94
C ASN A 124 -15.04 -8.45 15.01
N THR A 125 -14.22 -9.30 14.43
CA THR A 125 -12.78 -9.12 14.41
C THR A 125 -12.23 -9.24 12.99
N PHE A 126 -11.09 -8.62 12.77
CA PHE A 126 -10.27 -8.91 11.60
C PHE A 126 -8.80 -8.82 11.98
N ARG A 127 -7.96 -9.46 11.19
CA ARG A 127 -6.52 -9.42 11.35
C ARG A 127 -5.88 -8.73 10.16
N PHE A 128 -4.62 -8.36 10.32
CA PHE A 128 -3.83 -7.84 9.22
C PHE A 128 -2.34 -7.99 9.53
N LEU A 129 -1.55 -8.12 8.46
CA LEU A 129 -0.10 -7.96 8.54
C LEU A 129 0.24 -6.49 8.49
N TRP A 130 0.94 -6.04 9.53
CA TRP A 130 1.55 -4.73 9.60
C TRP A 130 3.06 -4.84 9.41
N PRO A 131 3.62 -4.20 8.38
CA PRO A 131 5.06 -4.12 8.18
C PRO A 131 5.66 -3.02 9.05
N SER A 132 6.74 -3.31 9.78
CA SER A 132 7.45 -2.26 10.52
C SER A 132 8.94 -2.52 10.64
N GLU A 133 9.70 -1.43 10.75
CA GLU A 133 11.15 -1.42 10.97
C GLU A 133 11.50 -1.28 12.46
N ARG A 134 10.57 -1.56 13.38
CA ARG A 134 10.78 -1.35 14.84
C ARG A 134 11.98 -2.08 15.43
N SER A 135 12.44 -3.15 14.78
CA SER A 135 13.64 -3.91 15.17
C SER A 135 14.92 -3.45 14.46
N GLY A 136 14.85 -2.40 13.64
CA GLY A 136 15.93 -1.93 12.77
C GLY A 136 15.93 -2.55 11.36
N PHE A 137 15.05 -3.53 11.10
CA PHE A 137 14.86 -4.16 9.79
C PHE A 137 13.37 -4.34 9.52
N MET A 138 12.96 -4.34 8.24
CA MET A 138 11.57 -4.48 7.86
C MET A 138 11.08 -5.90 8.14
N HIS A 139 10.11 -6.04 9.04
CA HIS A 139 9.48 -7.32 9.37
C HIS A 139 7.96 -7.24 9.43
N LEU A 140 7.32 -8.41 9.32
CA LEU A 140 5.87 -8.55 9.37
C LEU A 140 5.42 -8.84 10.81
N TYR A 141 4.37 -8.15 11.24
CA TYR A 141 3.74 -8.29 12.54
C TYR A 141 2.24 -8.55 12.35
N LEU A 142 1.70 -9.55 13.04
CA LEU A 142 0.28 -9.86 12.94
C LEU A 142 -0.48 -9.07 14.00
N TYR A 143 -1.47 -8.29 13.57
CA TYR A 143 -2.38 -7.55 14.44
C TYR A 143 -3.81 -8.07 14.30
N GLU A 144 -4.59 -7.85 15.35
CA GLU A 144 -6.03 -8.10 15.38
C GLU A 144 -6.76 -6.86 15.87
N TYR A 145 -7.81 -6.46 15.16
CA TYR A 145 -8.75 -5.47 15.62
C TYR A 145 -10.08 -6.14 15.99
N THR A 146 -10.68 -5.69 17.09
CA THR A 146 -12.03 -6.06 17.51
C THR A 146 -12.90 -4.81 17.48
N ALA A 147 -14.09 -4.90 16.90
CA ALA A 147 -15.01 -3.78 16.81
C ALA A 147 -15.26 -3.13 18.18
N GLY A 148 -15.12 -1.80 18.26
CA GLY A 148 -15.27 -1.03 19.50
C GLY A 148 -14.01 -0.98 20.37
N ALA A 149 -12.95 -1.70 20.02
CA ALA A 149 -11.65 -1.55 20.69
C ALA A 149 -11.03 -0.18 20.39
N PRO A 150 -10.24 0.37 21.32
CA PRO A 150 -9.58 1.67 21.13
C PRO A 150 -8.43 1.64 20.11
N GLY A 151 -7.98 0.44 19.72
CA GLY A 151 -6.94 0.23 18.71
C GLY A 151 -6.71 -1.25 18.42
N ALA A 152 -5.79 -1.55 17.51
CA ALA A 152 -5.44 -2.92 17.16
C ALA A 152 -4.48 -3.52 18.20
N ARG A 153 -4.64 -4.81 18.47
CA ARG A 153 -3.81 -5.58 19.39
C ARG A 153 -2.75 -6.35 18.60
N LEU A 154 -1.48 -6.19 18.97
CA LEU A 154 -0.39 -7.01 18.43
C LEU A 154 -0.58 -8.46 18.90
N LEU A 155 -0.65 -9.40 17.95
CA LEU A 155 -0.64 -10.84 18.24
C LEU A 155 0.78 -11.39 18.33
N GLY A 156 1.72 -10.81 17.58
CA GLY A 156 3.14 -11.16 17.62
C GLY A 156 3.87 -10.89 16.31
N ALA A 157 5.19 -11.06 16.33
CA ALA A 157 6.00 -11.02 15.12
C ALA A 157 5.76 -12.28 14.27
N VAL A 158 5.76 -12.11 12.94
CA VAL A 158 5.67 -13.20 11.96
C VAL A 158 7.05 -13.53 11.41
N THR A 159 7.90 -12.51 11.28
CA THR A 159 9.31 -12.63 10.86
C THR A 159 10.21 -11.88 11.82
N SER A 160 11.47 -12.29 11.92
CA SER A 160 12.49 -11.57 12.70
C SER A 160 13.90 -11.93 12.24
N GLY A 161 14.86 -11.01 12.44
CA GLY A 161 16.28 -11.25 12.21
C GLY A 161 17.04 -9.98 11.85
N LYS A 162 18.24 -10.14 11.33
CA LYS A 162 19.08 -9.04 10.80
C LYS A 162 19.02 -9.00 9.28
N TRP A 163 17.81 -8.90 8.75
CA TRP A 163 17.48 -8.93 7.32
C TRP A 163 16.09 -8.34 7.12
N SER A 164 15.74 -7.94 5.89
CA SER A 164 14.48 -7.24 5.59
C SER A 164 13.53 -8.06 4.73
N VAL A 165 12.23 -7.96 5.02
CA VAL A 165 11.14 -8.34 4.12
C VAL A 165 10.95 -7.23 3.09
N GLU A 166 10.85 -7.59 1.81
CA GLU A 166 10.74 -6.64 0.70
C GLU A 166 9.39 -6.69 -0.02
N SER A 167 8.74 -7.83 -0.06
CA SER A 167 7.39 -8.00 -0.63
C SER A 167 6.64 -9.16 0.01
N VAL A 168 5.31 -9.11 0.01
CA VAL A 168 4.45 -10.25 0.36
C VAL A 168 3.79 -10.75 -0.93
N GLU A 169 4.13 -11.98 -1.31
CA GLU A 169 3.70 -12.62 -2.56
C GLU A 169 2.38 -13.38 -2.40
N GLY A 170 2.12 -13.94 -1.23
CA GLY A 170 0.91 -14.74 -0.99
C GLY A 170 0.65 -15.01 0.47
N ILE A 171 -0.61 -15.26 0.80
CA ILE A 171 -1.05 -15.71 2.13
C ILE A 171 -1.97 -16.91 1.91
N ASP A 172 -1.53 -18.07 2.40
CA ASP A 172 -2.36 -19.28 2.44
C ASP A 172 -2.97 -19.39 3.84
N LEU A 173 -4.21 -18.93 3.98
CA LEU A 173 -4.93 -18.99 5.25
C LEU A 173 -5.30 -20.43 5.65
N ALA A 174 -5.53 -21.32 4.68
CA ALA A 174 -5.91 -22.69 4.95
C ALA A 174 -4.75 -23.47 5.60
N GLN A 175 -3.52 -23.17 5.21
CA GLN A 175 -2.31 -23.74 5.80
C GLN A 175 -1.63 -22.84 6.84
N GLY A 176 -2.13 -21.61 7.05
CA GLY A 176 -1.56 -20.64 7.98
C GLY A 176 -0.15 -20.20 7.59
N ARG A 177 0.10 -19.89 6.32
CA ARG A 177 1.41 -19.54 5.77
C ARG A 177 1.41 -18.16 5.11
N VAL A 178 2.57 -17.50 5.18
CA VAL A 178 2.87 -16.29 4.41
C VAL A 178 4.08 -16.55 3.52
N TYR A 179 3.96 -16.16 2.26
CA TYR A 179 5.01 -16.20 1.25
C TYR A 179 5.49 -14.78 0.98
N PHE A 180 6.79 -14.54 1.09
CA PHE A 180 7.37 -13.20 1.00
C PHE A 180 8.78 -13.26 0.38
N CYS A 181 9.20 -12.18 -0.26
CA CYS A 181 10.59 -12.03 -0.65
C CYS A 181 11.38 -11.22 0.38
N GLY A 182 12.66 -11.54 0.54
CA GLY A 182 13.54 -10.82 1.45
C GLY A 182 15.01 -11.20 1.33
N THR A 183 15.80 -10.76 2.30
CA THR A 183 17.28 -10.84 2.32
C THR A 183 17.82 -11.74 3.44
N ALA A 184 17.06 -12.75 3.86
CA ALA A 184 17.37 -13.55 5.05
C ALA A 184 18.70 -14.33 4.95
N ASP A 185 19.01 -14.86 3.77
CA ASP A 185 20.26 -15.59 3.51
C ASP A 185 21.44 -14.62 3.31
N SER A 186 21.23 -13.51 2.58
CA SER A 186 22.28 -12.56 2.22
C SER A 186 21.69 -11.19 1.86
N PRO A 187 22.34 -10.06 2.22
CA PRO A 187 21.94 -8.73 1.75
C PRO A 187 22.25 -8.50 0.26
N LEU A 188 22.98 -9.40 -0.40
CA LEU A 188 23.29 -9.34 -1.83
C LEU A 188 22.28 -10.11 -2.70
N GLU A 189 21.34 -10.82 -2.07
CA GLU A 189 20.44 -11.76 -2.72
C GLU A 189 19.01 -11.48 -2.27
N ARG A 190 18.07 -11.74 -3.18
CA ARG A 190 16.64 -11.63 -2.91
C ARG A 190 16.00 -12.95 -3.23
N HIS A 191 15.39 -13.58 -2.23
CA HIS A 191 14.81 -14.92 -2.37
C HIS A 191 13.35 -14.96 -1.94
N LEU A 192 12.63 -15.97 -2.43
CA LEU A 192 11.31 -16.32 -1.94
C LEU A 192 11.43 -17.17 -0.67
N TYR A 193 10.65 -16.82 0.33
CA TYR A 193 10.56 -17.54 1.59
C TYR A 193 9.12 -17.85 1.97
N VAL A 194 8.96 -18.85 2.84
CA VAL A 194 7.71 -19.16 3.53
C VAL A 194 7.93 -19.20 5.03
N ALA A 195 6.97 -18.65 5.79
CA ALA A 195 6.93 -18.71 7.25
C ALA A 195 5.50 -19.01 7.75
N SER A 196 5.39 -19.40 9.02
CA SER A 196 4.10 -19.46 9.71
C SER A 196 3.49 -18.06 9.74
N LEU A 197 2.24 -17.92 9.31
CA LEU A 197 1.50 -16.67 9.40
C LEU A 197 1.16 -16.32 10.85
N PHE A 198 0.86 -17.34 11.66
CA PHE A 198 0.45 -17.17 13.04
C PHE A 198 1.69 -17.25 13.95
N PRO A 199 1.91 -16.27 14.84
CA PRO A 199 2.99 -16.33 15.82
C PRO A 199 2.78 -17.51 16.77
N THR A 200 3.67 -18.50 16.71
CA THR A 200 3.66 -19.69 17.60
C THR A 200 4.83 -19.72 18.58
N SER A 201 5.81 -18.83 18.41
CA SER A 201 7.02 -18.73 19.24
C SER A 201 7.55 -17.30 19.26
N GLU A 202 8.35 -16.96 20.27
CA GLU A 202 9.05 -15.69 20.38
C GLU A 202 10.54 -15.95 20.70
N PRO A 203 11.49 -15.67 19.77
CA PRO A 203 11.26 -15.15 18.41
C PRO A 203 10.55 -16.16 17.48
N PRO A 204 9.98 -15.69 16.36
CA PRO A 204 9.47 -16.56 15.29
C PRO A 204 10.51 -17.55 14.79
N LEU A 205 10.05 -18.70 14.28
CA LEU A 205 10.92 -19.67 13.63
C LEU A 205 11.54 -19.05 12.35
N PRO A 206 12.80 -19.41 12.01
CA PRO A 206 13.41 -18.97 10.77
C PRO A 206 12.55 -19.36 9.56
N PRO A 207 12.44 -18.49 8.55
CA PRO A 207 11.70 -18.80 7.35
C PRO A 207 12.41 -19.87 6.51
N THR A 208 11.65 -20.61 5.70
CA THR A 208 12.20 -21.59 4.75
C THR A 208 12.32 -20.95 3.38
N ARG A 209 13.52 -20.96 2.80
CA ARG A 209 13.78 -20.49 1.43
C ARG A 209 13.21 -21.46 0.40
N LEU A 210 12.58 -20.93 -0.66
CA LEU A 210 11.97 -21.71 -1.75
C LEU A 210 12.70 -21.58 -3.09
N THR A 211 13.48 -20.51 -3.28
CA THR A 211 14.29 -20.30 -4.50
C THR A 211 15.64 -21.01 -4.40
N GLY A 212 16.11 -21.56 -5.53
CA GLY A 212 17.28 -22.42 -5.58
C GLY A 212 18.60 -21.70 -5.87
N ALA A 213 18.71 -21.03 -7.01
CA ALA A 213 19.93 -20.36 -7.43
C ALA A 213 20.28 -19.17 -6.51
N GLU A 214 21.56 -18.81 -6.41
CA GLU A 214 21.99 -17.52 -5.83
C GLU A 214 21.63 -16.39 -6.79
N GLY A 215 21.21 -15.25 -6.25
CA GLY A 215 20.96 -14.04 -7.03
C GLY A 215 19.74 -13.23 -6.61
N MET A 216 19.27 -12.42 -7.55
CA MET A 216 18.10 -11.56 -7.38
C MET A 216 16.90 -12.21 -8.06
N HIS A 217 15.92 -12.64 -7.28
CA HIS A 217 14.70 -13.28 -7.75
C HIS A 217 13.54 -12.29 -7.78
N SER A 218 12.74 -12.32 -8.84
CA SER A 218 11.46 -11.61 -8.97
C SER A 218 10.35 -12.64 -9.11
N ILE A 219 9.41 -12.62 -8.18
CA ILE A 219 8.41 -13.67 -8.01
C ILE A 219 7.03 -13.13 -8.38
N VAL A 220 6.26 -13.95 -9.09
CA VAL A 220 4.82 -13.76 -9.23
C VAL A 220 4.14 -15.04 -8.78
N MET A 221 3.35 -14.96 -7.71
CA MET A 221 2.62 -16.09 -7.15
C MET A 221 1.16 -16.05 -7.61
N ASP A 222 0.57 -17.23 -7.84
CA ASP A 222 -0.86 -17.33 -8.13
C ASP A 222 -1.70 -17.07 -6.87
N SER A 223 -2.98 -16.71 -7.03
CA SER A 223 -3.85 -16.36 -5.90
C SER A 223 -4.12 -17.50 -4.93
N SER A 224 -3.95 -18.77 -5.35
CA SER A 224 -4.10 -19.95 -4.48
C SER A 224 -2.81 -20.37 -3.78
N CYS A 225 -1.69 -19.67 -4.00
CA CYS A 225 -0.38 -19.96 -3.41
C CYS A 225 0.14 -21.38 -3.71
N HIS A 226 -0.24 -21.96 -4.87
CA HIS A 226 0.17 -23.30 -5.28
C HIS A 226 1.34 -23.30 -6.26
N MET A 227 1.49 -22.23 -7.04
CA MET A 227 2.52 -22.07 -8.04
C MET A 227 3.08 -20.64 -8.02
N PHE A 228 4.33 -20.51 -8.43
CA PHE A 228 4.93 -19.21 -8.68
C PHE A 228 5.84 -19.27 -9.90
N VAL A 229 5.99 -18.12 -10.55
CA VAL A 229 6.99 -17.89 -11.59
C VAL A 229 8.17 -17.16 -10.94
N ASP A 230 9.37 -17.67 -11.20
CA ASP A 230 10.63 -17.08 -10.73
C ASP A 230 11.44 -16.56 -11.93
N VAL A 231 11.65 -15.25 -11.97
CA VAL A 231 12.58 -14.60 -12.89
C VAL A 231 13.79 -14.16 -12.08
N TYR A 232 14.93 -14.81 -12.28
CA TYR A 232 16.13 -14.53 -11.50
C TYR A 232 17.33 -14.14 -12.36
N SER A 233 18.27 -13.43 -11.75
CA SER A 233 19.55 -13.05 -12.35
C SER A 233 20.67 -13.10 -11.32
N ASN A 234 21.90 -13.36 -11.76
CA ASN A 234 23.09 -13.35 -10.91
C ASN A 234 24.33 -12.88 -11.69
N THR A 235 25.47 -12.82 -11.01
CA THR A 235 26.74 -12.34 -11.59
C THR A 235 27.41 -13.35 -12.52
N THR A 236 26.83 -14.56 -12.68
CA THR A 236 27.31 -15.52 -13.68
C THR A 236 26.80 -15.07 -15.05
N PRO A 237 27.67 -14.68 -15.99
CA PRO A 237 27.24 -14.17 -17.28
C PRO A 237 26.40 -15.23 -18.01
N CYS A 238 25.16 -14.87 -18.33
CA CYS A 238 24.27 -15.67 -19.16
C CYS A 238 24.80 -15.71 -20.60
N PHE A 239 25.60 -16.72 -20.94
CA PHE A 239 25.77 -17.15 -22.32
C PHE A 239 24.85 -18.34 -22.53
N ASN A 240 23.59 -18.08 -22.88
CA ASN A 240 22.74 -18.96 -23.68
C ASN A 240 21.60 -18.14 -24.28
N LEU A 241 21.76 -17.81 -25.55
CA LEU A 241 20.69 -17.33 -26.42
C LEU A 241 19.70 -18.49 -26.62
N LEU A 242 18.62 -18.55 -25.85
CA LEU A 242 17.45 -19.33 -26.22
C LEU A 242 16.57 -18.45 -27.10
N LEU A 243 16.53 -18.76 -28.39
CA LEU A 243 15.66 -18.10 -29.37
C LEU A 243 14.19 -18.33 -28.98
N PRO A 244 13.35 -17.29 -28.91
CA PRO A 244 11.92 -17.45 -28.68
C PRO A 244 11.24 -17.85 -30.00
N THR A 245 10.99 -19.14 -30.19
CA THR A 245 9.89 -19.59 -31.04
C THR A 245 8.89 -20.30 -30.16
N GLU A 246 7.66 -19.77 -30.17
CA GLU A 246 6.47 -20.21 -29.43
C GLU A 246 6.29 -19.59 -28.04
N LEU A 247 5.75 -18.37 -28.00
CA LEU A 247 4.71 -17.93 -27.05
C LEU A 247 4.26 -16.51 -27.42
N THR A 248 3.28 -16.40 -28.32
CA THR A 248 2.47 -15.18 -28.43
C THR A 248 1.10 -15.55 -28.99
N LYS A 249 0.09 -15.59 -28.11
CA LYS A 249 -1.31 -15.54 -28.52
C LYS A 249 -1.86 -14.23 -27.98
N PHE A 250 -2.12 -13.30 -28.89
CA PHE A 250 -2.75 -12.02 -28.57
C PHE A 250 -4.16 -12.26 -28.03
N ILE A 251 -4.50 -11.58 -26.93
CA ILE A 251 -5.88 -11.40 -26.47
C ILE A 251 -6.25 -9.97 -26.85
N GLU A 252 -7.30 -9.83 -27.66
CA GLU A 252 -7.80 -8.52 -28.11
C GLU A 252 -8.42 -7.72 -26.95
N PRO A 253 -8.36 -6.38 -27.00
CA PRO A 253 -8.96 -5.52 -25.98
C PRO A 253 -10.48 -5.55 -26.04
N VAL A 254 -11.11 -5.72 -24.87
CA VAL A 254 -12.55 -5.45 -24.68
C VAL A 254 -12.77 -3.93 -24.60
N SER A 255 -13.75 -3.43 -25.36
CA SER A 255 -14.17 -2.02 -25.51
C SER A 255 -14.70 -1.36 -24.20
N PRO A 256 -14.93 -0.03 -24.14
CA PRO A 256 -14.44 0.80 -23.05
C PRO A 256 -15.48 1.06 -21.96
N VAL A 257 -15.03 1.04 -20.71
CA VAL A 257 -15.76 1.58 -19.53
C VAL A 257 -15.43 3.08 -19.32
N SER A 258 -14.76 3.76 -20.26
CA SER A 258 -14.10 5.04 -19.97
C SER A 258 -15.05 6.24 -19.87
N ALA A 259 -16.04 6.40 -20.76
CA ALA A 259 -16.78 7.66 -20.85
C ALA A 259 -17.67 8.00 -19.62
N TYR A 260 -18.20 6.98 -18.93
CA TYR A 260 -19.02 7.18 -17.73
C TYR A 260 -18.16 7.53 -16.50
N LEU A 261 -16.97 6.93 -16.39
CA LEU A 261 -16.03 7.24 -15.31
C LEU A 261 -15.43 8.63 -15.49
N ASP A 262 -15.13 9.04 -16.71
CA ASP A 262 -14.57 10.37 -17.01
C ASP A 262 -15.52 11.50 -16.59
N ALA A 263 -16.82 11.34 -16.81
CA ALA A 263 -17.84 12.29 -16.38
C ALA A 263 -17.96 12.37 -14.84
N ILE A 264 -17.88 11.22 -14.14
CA ILE A 264 -17.89 11.16 -12.68
C ILE A 264 -16.66 11.84 -12.08
N PHE A 265 -15.47 11.61 -12.67
CA PHE A 265 -14.25 12.27 -12.22
C PHE A 265 -14.33 13.79 -12.36
N GLN A 266 -14.94 14.29 -13.43
CA GLN A 266 -15.12 15.73 -13.63
C GLN A 266 -16.06 16.32 -12.58
N GLU A 267 -17.17 15.66 -12.27
CA GLU A 267 -18.13 16.13 -11.25
C GLU A 267 -17.55 16.07 -9.82
N MET A 268 -16.67 15.09 -9.54
CA MET A 268 -15.88 15.04 -8.29
C MET A 268 -14.86 16.17 -8.20
N GLN A 269 -14.25 16.57 -9.32
CA GLN A 269 -13.34 17.73 -9.37
C GLN A 269 -14.11 19.04 -9.19
N ASP A 270 -15.30 19.18 -9.79
CA ASP A 270 -16.09 20.40 -9.71
C ASP A 270 -16.77 20.58 -8.33
N SER A 271 -17.10 19.46 -7.66
CA SER A 271 -17.58 19.46 -6.26
C SER A 271 -16.45 19.52 -5.22
N ALA A 272 -15.20 19.46 -5.65
CA ALA A 272 -14.06 19.93 -4.88
C ALA A 272 -14.15 21.45 -4.73
N GLU A 273 -14.79 21.92 -3.65
CA GLU A 273 -14.62 23.29 -3.15
C GLU A 273 -13.16 23.67 -3.35
N SER A 274 -12.93 24.80 -4.02
CA SER A 274 -11.63 25.23 -4.46
C SER A 274 -10.63 25.14 -3.31
N LEU A 275 -9.81 24.10 -3.30
CA LEU A 275 -8.58 24.04 -2.50
C LEU A 275 -7.53 24.91 -3.20
N THR A 276 -7.93 26.10 -3.63
CA THR A 276 -7.02 27.13 -4.06
C THR A 276 -6.31 27.60 -2.81
N THR A 277 -4.99 27.42 -2.79
CA THR A 277 -4.13 28.31 -2.05
C THR A 277 -4.38 29.71 -2.63
N GLN A 278 -5.26 30.49 -2.00
CA GLN A 278 -5.17 31.94 -2.14
C GLN A 278 -3.82 32.34 -1.55
N GLN A 279 -2.85 32.60 -2.42
CA GLN A 279 -1.73 33.47 -2.15
C GLN A 279 -1.61 34.40 -3.36
N GLU A 280 -1.98 35.65 -3.11
CA GLU A 280 -1.45 36.83 -3.80
C GLU A 280 0.08 36.83 -3.79
#